data_AF-A0A7C4BBQ4-F1
#
_entry.id   AF-A0A7C4BBQ4-F1
#
_cell.length_a   1.000
_cell.length_b   1.000
_cell.length_c   1.000
_cell.angle_alpha   90.00
_cell.angle_beta   90.00
_cell.angle_gamma   90.00
#
_symmetry.space_group_name_H-M   'P 1'
#
loop_
_entity.id
_entity.type
_entity.pdbx_description
1 polymer ?
#
loop_
_entity_poly.entity_id
_entity_poly.type
_entity_poly.pdbx_seq_one_letter_code
_entity_poly.pdbx_strand_id
1 'polypeptide(L)'
;MVSVRRIPKDSNLNALLEELWKRYRGLPFSERWLHREGFSLYELEKLVRSGRIYHYPRLVEASGGYVSQFEDTVVVSENGCLPLVHVLELQL
;
A
#
# COMPACT_ATOMS: atom_id res chain seq x y z
N MET A 1 5.18 0.45 -2.08
CA MET A 1 5.81 1.79 -2.16
C MET A 1 6.17 2.08 -3.61
N VAL A 2 5.99 3.32 -4.08
CA VAL A 2 6.32 3.75 -5.45
C VAL A 2 7.70 4.41 -5.45
N SER A 3 8.60 3.96 -6.33
CA SER A 3 9.88 4.60 -6.60
C SER A 3 9.71 5.68 -7.68
N VAL A 4 10.43 6.79 -7.55
CA VAL A 4 10.51 7.82 -8.60
C VAL A 4 11.61 7.53 -9.64
N ARG A 5 12.31 6.40 -9.51
CA ARG A 5 13.39 6.04 -10.43
C ARG A 5 12.84 5.61 -11.78
N ARG A 6 13.14 6.42 -12.81
CA ARG A 6 12.71 6.19 -14.19
C ARG A 6 13.17 4.83 -14.75
N ILE A 7 12.39 4.30 -15.69
CA ILE A 7 12.73 3.15 -16.53
C ILE A 7 13.38 3.66 -17.82
N PRO A 8 14.62 3.26 -18.15
CA PRO A 8 15.26 3.67 -19.39
C PRO A 8 14.44 3.26 -20.62
N LYS A 9 14.29 4.18 -21.58
CA LYS A 9 13.62 3.96 -22.88
C LYS A 9 12.15 3.48 -22.83
N ASP A 10 11.45 3.64 -21.70
CA ASP A 10 10.01 3.34 -21.60
C ASP A 10 9.22 4.59 -21.16
N SER A 11 8.76 5.39 -22.13
CA SER A 11 8.03 6.64 -21.86
C SER A 11 6.68 6.39 -21.18
N ASN A 12 5.99 5.32 -21.56
CA ASN A 12 4.63 5.02 -21.10
C ASN A 12 4.66 4.60 -19.63
N LEU A 13 5.55 3.68 -19.26
CA LEU A 13 5.69 3.28 -17.86
C LEU A 13 6.21 4.43 -16.99
N ASN A 14 7.05 5.31 -17.51
CA ASN A 14 7.47 6.50 -16.77
C ASN A 14 6.32 7.49 -16.52
N ALA A 15 5.46 7.71 -17.52
CA ALA A 15 4.29 8.57 -17.37
C ALA A 15 3.32 8.01 -16.31
N LEU A 16 3.06 6.70 -16.37
CA LEU A 16 2.28 6.00 -15.35
C LEU A 16 2.91 6.13 -13.95
N LEU A 17 4.23 5.92 -13.84
CA LEU A 17 4.95 6.03 -12.57
C LEU A 17 4.86 7.44 -11.98
N GLU A 18 4.98 8.48 -12.81
CA GLU A 18 4.81 9.87 -12.41
C GLU A 18 3.37 10.16 -11.95
N GLU A 19 2.37 9.63 -12.64
CA GLU A 19 0.97 9.78 -12.25
C GLU A 19 0.69 9.13 -10.89
N LEU A 20 1.14 7.89 -10.68
CA LEU A 20 1.00 7.17 -9.41
C LEU A 20 1.72 7.89 -8.27
N TRP A 21 2.92 8.45 -8.53
CA TRP A 21 3.65 9.25 -7.54
C TRP A 21 2.88 10.52 -7.17
N LYS A 22 2.36 11.26 -8.14
CA LYS A 22 1.58 12.49 -7.91
C LYS A 22 0.32 12.21 -7.09
N ARG A 23 -0.36 11.09 -7.36
CA ARG A 23 -1.62 10.72 -6.71
C ARG A 23 -1.42 10.24 -5.28
N TYR A 24 -0.50 9.30 -5.05
CA TYR A 24 -0.39 8.62 -3.75
C TYR A 24 0.77 9.13 -2.87
N ARG A 25 1.76 9.82 -3.44
CA ARG A 25 2.89 10.44 -2.69
C ARG A 25 3.58 9.47 -1.72
N GLY A 26 3.74 8.21 -2.12
CA GLY A 26 4.35 7.16 -1.30
C GLY A 26 3.38 6.37 -0.42
N LEU A 27 2.13 6.80 -0.28
CA LEU A 27 1.09 6.05 0.41
C LEU A 27 0.74 4.74 -0.35
N PRO A 28 0.31 3.69 0.38
CA PRO A 28 -0.15 2.46 -0.26
C PRO A 28 -1.42 2.69 -1.09
N PHE A 29 -1.56 1.89 -2.14
CA PHE A 29 -2.75 1.82 -2.98
C PHE A 29 -3.01 0.36 -3.33
N SER A 30 -4.17 0.08 -3.92
CA SER A 30 -4.53 -1.27 -4.37
C SER A 30 -4.72 -1.33 -5.88
N GLU A 31 -4.38 -2.48 -6.47
CA GLU A 31 -4.65 -2.79 -7.87
C GLU A 31 -6.14 -2.58 -8.23
N ARG A 32 -7.04 -2.94 -7.31
CA ARG A 32 -8.50 -2.76 -7.48
C ARG A 32 -8.93 -1.30 -7.61
N TRP A 33 -8.22 -0.35 -7.00
CA TRP A 33 -8.55 1.08 -7.12
C TRP A 33 -8.16 1.57 -8.51
N LEU A 34 -6.93 1.26 -8.91
CA LEU A 34 -6.39 1.64 -10.21
C LEU A 34 -7.17 1.01 -11.37
N HIS A 35 -7.54 -0.26 -11.26
CA HIS A 35 -8.36 -0.91 -12.28
C HIS A 35 -9.71 -0.19 -12.48
N ARG A 36 -10.37 0.21 -11.38
CA ARG A 36 -11.63 0.97 -11.43
C ARG A 36 -11.48 2.35 -12.06
N GLU A 37 -10.28 2.92 -11.98
CA GLU A 37 -9.93 4.21 -12.56
C GLU A 37 -9.43 4.08 -14.02
N GLY A 38 -9.43 2.87 -14.60
CA GLY A 38 -9.08 2.63 -16.00
C GLY A 38 -7.59 2.36 -16.25
N PHE A 39 -6.79 2.12 -15.22
CA PHE A 39 -5.39 1.81 -15.36
C PHE A 39 -5.16 0.39 -15.89
N SER A 40 -4.14 0.25 -16.74
CA SER A 40 -3.71 -1.05 -17.26
C SER A 40 -3.05 -1.90 -16.18
N LEU A 41 -3.67 -3.03 -15.85
CA LEU A 41 -3.08 -4.03 -14.94
C LEU A 41 -1.75 -4.59 -15.45
N TYR A 42 -1.62 -4.73 -16.77
CA TYR A 42 -0.40 -5.20 -17.41
C TYR A 42 0.77 -4.22 -17.22
N GLU A 43 0.51 -2.92 -17.29
CA GLU A 43 1.54 -1.90 -17.03
C GLU A 43 1.93 -1.84 -15.55
N LEU A 44 0.96 -2.02 -14.65
CA LEU A 44 1.24 -2.15 -13.21
C LEU A 44 2.13 -3.37 -12.91
N GLU A 45 1.86 -4.51 -13.54
CA GLU A 45 2.70 -5.70 -13.40
C GLU A 45 4.13 -5.42 -13.88
N LYS A 46 4.30 -4.73 -15.01
CA LYS A 46 5.64 -4.32 -15.49
C LYS A 46 6.35 -3.41 -14.49
N LEU A 47 5.65 -2.46 -13.87
CA LEU A 47 6.23 -1.59 -12.85
C LEU A 47 6.65 -2.37 -11.60
N VAL A 48 5.91 -3.42 -11.21
CA VAL A 48 6.30 -4.33 -10.13
C VAL A 48 7.52 -5.16 -10.51
N ARG A 49 7.50 -5.82 -11.69
CA ARG A 49 8.61 -6.65 -12.18
C ARG A 49 9.91 -5.87 -12.38
N SER A 50 9.79 -4.59 -12.71
CA SER A 50 10.92 -3.69 -12.82
C SER A 50 11.37 -3.11 -11.47
N GLY A 51 10.71 -3.43 -10.35
CA GLY A 51 11.09 -2.95 -9.01
C GLY A 51 10.78 -1.47 -8.78
N ARG A 52 9.91 -0.87 -9.60
CA ARG A 52 9.47 0.53 -9.45
C ARG A 52 8.29 0.65 -8.51
N ILE A 53 7.50 -0.41 -8.40
CA ILE A 53 6.45 -0.55 -7.39
C ILE A 53 6.78 -1.77 -6.53
N TYR A 54 6.81 -1.60 -5.22
CA TYR A 54 6.89 -2.72 -4.29
C TYR A 54 5.50 -3.28 -4.03
N HIS A 55 5.31 -4.57 -4.34
CA HIS A 55 4.07 -5.32 -4.10
C HIS A 55 4.10 -5.96 -2.70
N TYR A 56 3.08 -5.69 -1.90
CA TYR A 56 2.86 -6.34 -0.60
C TYR A 56 1.88 -7.50 -0.78
N PRO A 57 2.35 -8.75 -0.84
CA PRO A 57 1.47 -9.90 -1.03
C PRO A 57 0.60 -10.14 0.19
N ARG A 58 -0.50 -10.88 -0.02
CA ARG A 58 -1.31 -11.39 1.10
C ARG A 58 -0.44 -12.29 1.99
N LEU A 59 -0.48 -12.04 3.30
CA LEU A 59 0.13 -12.89 4.31
C LEU A 59 -0.91 -13.93 4.75
N VAL A 60 -0.59 -15.21 4.58
CA VAL A 60 -1.48 -16.34 4.88
C VAL A 60 -0.84 -17.20 5.96
N GLU A 61 -1.62 -17.62 6.95
CA GLU A 61 -1.17 -18.53 8.01
C GLU A 61 -0.77 -19.89 7.39
N ALA A 62 0.41 -20.40 7.76
CA ALA A 62 1.04 -21.53 7.07
C ALA A 62 0.30 -22.86 7.27
N SER A 63 -0.31 -23.07 8.43
CA SER A 63 -1.09 -24.28 8.73
C SER A 63 -2.56 -24.20 8.30
N GLY A 64 -3.02 -23.04 7.81
CA GLY A 64 -4.43 -22.79 7.49
C GLY A 64 -5.32 -22.57 8.71
N GLY A 65 -4.73 -22.30 9.87
CA GLY A 65 -5.45 -21.97 11.10
C GLY A 65 -6.20 -20.64 11.01
N TYR A 66 -7.08 -20.43 11.98
CA TYR A 66 -7.81 -19.17 12.11
C TYR A 66 -6.89 -18.05 12.60
N VAL A 67 -7.05 -16.85 12.02
CA VAL A 67 -6.33 -15.64 12.42
C VAL A 67 -7.35 -14.58 12.82
N SER A 68 -7.14 -13.97 13.99
CA SER A 68 -7.84 -12.77 14.45
C SER A 68 -6.84 -11.63 14.65
N GLN A 69 -7.25 -10.39 14.42
CA GLN A 69 -6.43 -9.19 14.60
C GLN A 69 -7.25 -8.07 15.25
N PHE A 70 -6.60 -7.31 16.13
CA PHE A 70 -7.05 -6.01 16.60
C PHE A 70 -5.92 -5.00 16.34
N GLU A 71 -6.25 -3.76 15.99
CA GLU A 71 -5.28 -2.71 15.69
C GLU A 71 -5.79 -1.38 16.23
N ASP A 72 -4.94 -0.65 16.96
CA ASP A 72 -5.21 0.71 17.41
C ASP A 72 -4.04 1.61 17.01
N THR A 73 -4.30 2.90 16.85
CA THR A 73 -3.26 3.92 16.61
C THR A 73 -3.20 4.82 17.84
N VAL A 74 -2.00 5.00 18.40
CA VAL A 74 -1.81 5.78 19.62
C VAL A 74 -0.87 6.97 19.40
N VAL A 75 -1.08 8.05 20.13
CA VAL A 75 -0.15 9.19 20.23
C VAL A 75 0.59 9.10 21.57
N VAL A 76 1.91 9.02 21.51
CA VAL A 76 2.77 8.98 22.70
C VAL A 76 3.35 10.37 22.95
N SER A 77 3.20 10.87 24.18
CA SER A 77 3.72 12.16 24.64
C SER A 77 4.35 12.04 26.03
N GLU A 78 4.98 13.10 26.52
CA GLU A 78 5.54 13.16 27.88
C GLU A 78 4.48 12.89 28.97
N ASN A 79 3.22 13.24 28.72
CA ASN A 79 2.11 13.08 29.68
C ASN A 79 1.42 11.71 29.61
N GLY A 80 1.87 10.82 28.71
CA GLY A 80 1.31 9.48 28.55
C GLY A 80 0.95 9.13 27.11
N CYS A 81 0.12 8.09 26.98
CA CYS A 81 -0.31 7.49 25.72
C CYS A 81 -1.81 7.72 25.50
N LEU A 82 -2.18 8.28 24.35
CA LEU A 82 -3.55 8.53 23.95
C LEU A 82 -3.96 7.59 22.81
N PRO A 83 -4.88 6.63 23.03
CA PRO A 83 -5.52 5.88 21.96
C PRO A 83 -6.37 6.79 21.07
N LEU A 84 -6.28 6.64 19.75
CA LEU A 84 -7.08 7.42 18.79
C LEU A 84 -8.31 6.67 18.29
N VAL A 85 -8.22 5.35 18.18
CA VAL A 85 -9.28 4.51 17.59
C VAL A 85 -10.09 3.79 18.67
N HIS A 86 -9.57 3.71 19.92
CA HIS A 86 -10.23 3.12 21.08
C HIS A 86 -10.63 1.66 20.88
N VAL A 87 -9.84 0.91 20.11
CA VAL A 87 -10.15 -0.49 19.77
C VAL A 87 -10.08 -1.41 20.99
N LEU A 88 -9.24 -1.07 21.96
CA LEU A 88 -9.12 -1.81 23.23
C LEU A 88 -10.37 -1.67 24.13
N GLU A 89 -11.24 -0.70 23.87
CA GLU A 89 -12.48 -0.48 24.63
C GLU A 89 -13.67 -1.24 24.01
N LEU A 90 -13.50 -1.85 22.83
CA LEU A 90 -14.56 -2.58 22.11
C LEU A 90 -14.82 -4.00 22.65
N GLN A 91 -14.20 -4.39 23.76
CA GLN A 91 -14.48 -5.66 24.43
C GLN A 91 -15.66 -5.50 25.41
N LEU A 92 -16.88 -5.74 24.90
CA LEU A 92 -18.04 -6.12 25.70
C LEU A 92 -18.19 -7.65 25.70
#